data_AF-A0A973G9F8-F1
#
_entry.id   AF-A0A973G9F8-F1
#
_cell.length_a   1.000
_cell.length_b   1.000
_cell.length_c   1.000
_cell.angle_alpha   90.00
_cell.angle_beta   90.00
_cell.angle_gamma   90.00
#
_symmetry.space_group_name_H-M   'P 1'
#
loop_
_entity.id
_entity.type
_entity.pdbx_description
1 polymer ?
#
loop_
_entity_poly.entity_id
_entity_poly.type
_entity_poly.pdbx_seq_one_letter_code
_entity_poly.pdbx_strand_id
1 'polypeptide(L)'
;MNGQDYLHAASRLETADGLDPWTALMRVLVARLQGMDVPAPLRPALDQAASHWSGHPGALPVVKVSVWRYIEAAGPSGADLATPEGRTVRALLCVLEPAGDEEARSLTAEWFAAMADDQQAAG
;
A
#
# COMPACT_ATOMS: atom_id res chain seq x y z
N MET A 1 1.73 -1.59 -13.66
CA MET A 1 1.07 -0.27 -13.60
C MET A 1 2.14 0.69 -13.07
N ASN A 2 2.23 1.92 -13.55
CA ASN A 2 3.24 2.86 -13.03
C ASN A 2 2.61 3.80 -11.98
N GLY A 3 3.42 4.63 -11.31
CA GLY A 3 2.91 5.57 -10.30
C GLY A 3 1.84 6.52 -10.85
N GLN A 4 1.98 6.98 -12.10
CA GLN A 4 1.01 7.87 -12.74
C GLN A 4 -0.34 7.20 -12.96
N ASP A 5 -0.37 5.92 -13.30
CA ASP A 5 -1.61 5.16 -13.46
C ASP A 5 -2.41 5.10 -12.14
N TYR A 6 -1.71 4.91 -11.01
CA TYR A 6 -2.35 4.93 -9.68
C TYR A 6 -2.90 6.32 -9.33
N LEU A 7 -2.15 7.38 -9.61
CA LEU A 7 -2.61 8.76 -9.41
C LEU A 7 -3.82 9.10 -10.30
N HIS A 8 -3.80 8.67 -11.55
CA HIS A 8 -4.93 8.86 -12.47
C HIS A 8 -6.17 8.08 -12.00
N ALA A 9 -5.99 6.86 -11.50
CA ALA A 9 -7.08 6.10 -10.90
C ALA A 9 -7.65 6.78 -9.64
N ALA A 10 -6.78 7.35 -8.80
CA ALA A 10 -7.18 8.10 -7.61
C ALA A 10 -7.99 9.35 -7.99
N SER A 11 -7.54 10.13 -8.97
CA SER A 11 -8.25 11.34 -9.44
C SER A 11 -9.68 11.06 -9.91
N ARG A 12 -9.93 9.88 -10.50
CA ARG A 12 -11.30 9.45 -10.84
C ARG A 12 -12.17 9.23 -9.60
N LEU A 13 -11.61 8.65 -8.53
CA LEU A 13 -12.32 8.48 -7.26
C LEU A 13 -12.53 9.81 -6.54
N GLU A 14 -11.55 10.71 -6.56
CA GLU A 14 -11.69 12.09 -6.03
C GLU A 14 -12.92 12.76 -6.64
N THR A 15 -13.06 12.67 -7.97
CA THR A 15 -14.17 13.30 -8.70
C THR A 15 -15.50 12.59 -8.46
N ALA A 16 -15.53 11.26 -8.46
CA ALA A 16 -16.76 10.48 -8.37
C ALA A 16 -17.36 10.47 -6.95
N ASP A 17 -16.51 10.33 -5.93
CA ASP A 17 -16.91 10.11 -4.55
C ASP A 17 -16.68 11.36 -3.66
N GLY A 18 -16.07 12.42 -4.19
CA GLY A 18 -15.77 13.65 -3.44
C GLY A 18 -14.72 13.44 -2.33
N LEU A 19 -13.82 12.47 -2.52
CA LEU A 19 -12.79 12.12 -1.55
C LEU A 19 -11.64 13.12 -1.56
N ASP A 20 -10.95 13.25 -0.42
CA ASP A 20 -9.67 13.93 -0.43
C ASP A 20 -8.63 13.13 -1.23
N PRO A 21 -7.63 13.82 -1.83
CA PRO A 21 -6.61 13.21 -2.66
C PRO A 21 -5.86 12.03 -2.05
N TRP A 22 -5.59 12.08 -0.74
CA TRP A 22 -4.84 11.04 -0.05
C TRP A 22 -5.69 9.79 0.13
N THR A 23 -6.91 9.95 0.65
CA THR A 23 -7.87 8.84 0.79
C THR A 23 -8.16 8.17 -0.54
N ALA A 24 -8.33 8.95 -1.61
CA ALA A 24 -8.56 8.41 -2.95
C ALA A 24 -7.38 7.52 -3.40
N LEU A 25 -6.14 7.97 -3.23
CA LEU A 25 -4.96 7.15 -3.53
C LEU A 25 -4.96 5.88 -2.68
N MET A 26 -5.13 6.00 -1.36
CA MET A 26 -5.09 4.85 -0.45
C MET A 26 -6.12 3.78 -0.83
N ARG A 27 -7.35 4.16 -1.21
CA ARG A 27 -8.37 3.21 -1.68
C ARG A 27 -7.95 2.47 -2.95
N VAL A 28 -7.32 3.15 -3.91
CA VAL A 28 -6.77 2.51 -5.11
C VAL A 28 -5.68 1.50 -4.76
N LEU A 29 -4.73 1.90 -3.91
CA LEU A 29 -3.61 1.04 -3.52
C LEU A 29 -4.07 -0.19 -2.73
N VAL A 30 -5.05 -0.02 -1.81
CA VAL A 30 -5.69 -1.13 -1.09
C VAL A 30 -6.35 -2.09 -2.07
N ALA A 31 -7.14 -1.60 -3.02
CA ALA A 31 -7.81 -2.45 -4.00
C ALA A 31 -6.81 -3.25 -4.84
N ARG A 32 -5.65 -2.66 -5.16
CA ARG A 32 -4.56 -3.38 -5.84
C ARG A 32 -3.97 -4.47 -4.96
N LEU A 33 -3.67 -4.20 -3.69
CA LEU A 33 -3.14 -5.18 -2.73
C LEU A 33 -4.10 -6.35 -2.49
N GLN A 34 -5.41 -6.12 -2.50
CA GLN A 34 -6.41 -7.17 -2.38
C GLN A 34 -6.36 -8.19 -3.53
N GLY A 35 -5.84 -7.78 -4.69
CA GLY A 35 -5.57 -8.67 -5.82
C GLY A 35 -4.17 -9.30 -5.83
N MET A 36 -3.34 -9.06 -4.82
CA MET A 36 -1.99 -9.60 -4.69
C MET A 36 -1.94 -10.75 -3.67
N ASP A 37 -0.87 -11.54 -3.73
CA ASP A 37 -0.63 -12.58 -2.72
C ASP A 37 0.05 -11.99 -1.47
N VAL A 38 -0.77 -11.40 -0.60
CA VAL A 38 -0.32 -10.87 0.70
C VAL A 38 -0.15 -12.02 1.69
N PRO A 39 0.99 -12.16 2.40
CA PRO A 39 1.19 -13.21 3.39
C PRO A 39 0.01 -13.35 4.36
N ALA A 40 -0.43 -14.57 4.63
CA ALA A 40 -1.58 -14.83 5.50
C ALA A 40 -1.51 -14.14 6.88
N PRO A 41 -0.34 -14.08 7.56
CA PRO A 41 -0.21 -13.34 8.83
C PRO A 41 -0.50 -11.84 8.71
N LEU A 42 -0.41 -11.27 7.51
CA LEU A 42 -0.57 -9.84 7.24
C LEU A 42 -1.93 -9.49 6.62
N ARG A 43 -2.78 -10.48 6.29
CA ARG A 43 -4.16 -10.23 5.84
C ARG A 43 -4.95 -9.30 6.79
N PRO A 44 -4.90 -9.48 8.12
CA PRO A 44 -5.59 -8.58 9.05
C PRO A 44 -5.12 -7.12 8.98
N ALA A 45 -3.87 -6.87 8.57
CA ALA A 45 -3.37 -5.51 8.37
C ALA A 45 -3.96 -4.87 7.11
N LEU A 46 -4.07 -5.64 6.02
CA LEU A 46 -4.74 -5.20 4.81
C LEU A 46 -6.24 -4.92 5.05
N ASP A 47 -6.92 -5.79 5.79
CA ASP A 47 -8.34 -5.60 6.12
C ASP A 47 -8.57 -4.33 6.96
N GLN A 48 -7.67 -4.04 7.91
CA GLN A 48 -7.72 -2.80 8.68
C GLN A 48 -7.48 -1.56 7.82
N ALA A 49 -6.54 -1.63 6.86
CA ALA A 49 -6.34 -0.54 5.89
C ALA A 49 -7.61 -0.31 5.06
N ALA A 50 -8.20 -1.38 4.52
CA ALA A 50 -9.42 -1.30 3.72
C ALA A 50 -10.60 -0.70 4.50
N SER A 51 -10.77 -1.11 5.77
CA SER A 51 -11.77 -0.56 6.68
C SER A 51 -11.54 0.93 6.94
N HIS A 52 -10.30 1.32 7.26
CA HIS A 52 -9.91 2.71 7.54
C HIS A 52 -10.24 3.63 6.36
N TRP A 53 -9.75 3.30 5.17
CA TRP A 53 -9.94 4.13 3.98
C TRP A 53 -11.35 4.08 3.40
N SER A 54 -12.23 3.23 3.96
CA SER A 54 -13.67 3.22 3.69
C SER A 54 -14.48 3.98 4.75
N GLY A 55 -13.82 4.74 5.62
CA GLY A 55 -14.46 5.62 6.61
C GLY A 55 -14.63 5.03 8.01
N HIS A 56 -14.05 3.85 8.31
CA HIS A 56 -14.10 3.24 9.64
C HIS A 56 -12.74 3.36 10.34
N PRO A 57 -12.56 4.33 11.26
CA PRO A 57 -11.26 4.63 11.84
C PRO A 57 -10.55 3.39 12.41
N GLY A 58 -9.36 3.13 11.90
CA GLY A 58 -8.46 2.06 12.36
C GLY A 58 -7.13 2.62 12.87
N ALA A 59 -6.43 1.86 13.71
CA ALA A 59 -5.14 2.24 14.28
C ALA A 59 -3.97 1.95 13.33
N LEU A 60 -3.97 2.57 12.13
CA LEU A 60 -2.95 2.32 11.10
C LEU A 60 -1.50 2.38 11.61
N PRO A 61 -1.11 3.36 12.46
CA PRO A 61 0.26 3.39 12.99
C PRO A 61 0.64 2.14 13.80
N VAL A 62 -0.29 1.58 14.57
CA VAL A 62 -0.07 0.37 15.38
C VAL A 62 0.06 -0.85 14.46
N VAL A 63 -0.80 -0.95 13.45
CA VAL A 63 -0.75 -2.01 12.45
C VAL A 63 0.58 -1.97 11.68
N LYS A 64 1.01 -0.78 11.28
CA LYS A 64 2.28 -0.55 10.57
C LYS A 64 3.48 -1.08 11.36
N VAL A 65 3.51 -0.88 12.68
CA VAL A 65 4.57 -1.43 13.55
C VAL A 65 4.59 -2.97 13.49
N SER A 66 3.44 -3.64 13.50
CA SER A 66 3.37 -5.10 13.36
C SER A 66 3.87 -5.59 12.00
N VAL A 67 3.58 -4.86 10.92
CA VAL A 67 4.10 -5.17 9.58
C VAL A 67 5.61 -5.01 9.52
N TRP A 68 6.17 -3.96 10.13
CA TRP A 68 7.62 -3.80 10.22
C TRP A 68 8.30 -4.94 10.98
N ARG A 69 7.73 -5.38 12.11
CA ARG A 69 8.24 -6.53 12.87
C ARG A 69 8.25 -7.82 12.05
N TYR A 70 7.28 -8.00 11.16
CA TYR A 70 7.26 -9.13 10.23
C TYR A 70 8.47 -9.09 9.28
N ILE A 71 8.76 -7.92 8.70
CA ILE A 71 9.93 -7.72 7.82
C ILE A 71 11.23 -7.98 8.58
N GLU A 72 11.37 -7.42 9.78
CA GLU A 72 12.57 -7.57 10.62
C GLU A 72 12.84 -9.03 11.01
N ALA A 73 11.79 -9.83 11.21
CA ALA A 73 11.92 -11.24 11.51
C ALA A 73 12.40 -12.07 10.30
N ALA A 74 12.18 -11.59 9.08
CA ALA A 74 12.56 -12.28 7.85
C ALA A 74 14.04 -12.11 7.48
N GLY A 75 14.72 -11.07 8.00
CA GLY A 75 16.13 -10.85 7.73
C GLY A 75 16.59 -9.40 7.92
N PRO A 76 17.85 -9.09 7.54
CA PRO A 76 18.37 -7.73 7.63
C PRO A 76 17.57 -6.77 6.72
N SER A 77 17.50 -5.51 7.14
CA SER A 77 16.77 -4.46 6.42
C SER A 77 17.17 -4.40 4.94
N GLY A 78 16.19 -4.43 4.04
CA GLY A 78 16.38 -4.36 2.60
C GLY A 78 16.52 -5.72 1.92
N ALA A 79 16.80 -6.81 2.65
CA ALA A 79 16.80 -8.16 2.06
C ALA A 79 15.39 -8.57 1.58
N ASP A 80 14.36 -8.03 2.22
CA ASP A 80 12.96 -8.22 1.83
C ASP A 80 12.67 -7.72 0.40
N LEU A 81 13.40 -6.71 -0.09
CA LEU A 81 13.22 -6.17 -1.44
C LEU A 81 13.65 -7.14 -2.55
N ALA A 82 14.46 -8.16 -2.20
CA ALA A 82 14.91 -9.17 -3.15
C ALA A 82 13.85 -10.23 -3.45
N THR A 83 12.76 -10.29 -2.69
CA THR A 83 11.72 -11.32 -2.87
C THR A 83 10.37 -10.71 -3.27
N PRO A 84 9.57 -11.43 -4.08
CA PRO A 84 8.19 -11.05 -4.39
C PRO A 84 7.35 -10.79 -3.13
N GLU A 85 7.52 -11.64 -2.12
CA GLU A 85 6.83 -11.52 -0.84
C GLU A 85 7.20 -10.23 -0.11
N GLY A 86 8.49 -9.98 0.12
CA GLY A 86 8.93 -8.81 0.87
C GLY A 86 8.57 -7.50 0.18
N ARG A 87 8.60 -7.45 -1.16
CA ARG A 87 8.08 -6.30 -1.93
C ARG A 87 6.58 -6.10 -1.73
N THR A 88 5.80 -7.17 -1.70
CA THR A 88 4.36 -7.09 -1.38
C THR A 88 4.13 -6.53 0.02
N VAL A 89 4.94 -6.95 1.00
CA VAL A 89 4.88 -6.40 2.36
C VAL A 89 5.29 -4.92 2.40
N ARG A 90 6.25 -4.50 1.58
CA ARG A 90 6.61 -3.08 1.44
C ARG A 90 5.50 -2.24 0.80
N ALA A 91 4.80 -2.79 -0.19
CA ALA A 91 3.62 -2.15 -0.76
C ALA A 91 2.49 -2.01 0.28
N LEU A 92 2.30 -2.99 1.17
CA LEU A 92 1.35 -2.92 2.27
C LEU A 92 1.65 -1.77 3.24
N LEU A 93 2.92 -1.45 3.50
CA LEU A 93 3.27 -0.32 4.37
C LEU A 93 2.76 1.03 3.85
N CYS A 94 2.63 1.22 2.54
CA CYS A 94 2.10 2.44 1.94
C CYS A 94 0.68 2.74 2.40
N VAL A 95 -0.19 1.72 2.45
CA VAL A 95 -1.61 1.90 2.80
C VAL A 95 -1.85 2.00 4.30
N LEU A 96 -0.78 1.95 5.10
CA LEU A 96 -0.81 2.13 6.55
C LEU A 96 -0.28 3.52 6.96
N GLU A 97 0.03 4.38 6.00
CA GLU A 97 0.39 5.77 6.26
C GLU A 97 -0.87 6.61 6.54
N PRO A 98 -1.00 7.21 7.73
CA PRO A 98 -2.26 7.82 8.17
C PRO A 98 -2.59 9.14 7.45
N ALA A 99 -1.60 9.80 6.86
CA ALA A 99 -1.77 11.05 6.14
C ALA A 99 -0.60 11.27 5.18
N GLY A 100 -0.83 12.07 4.14
CA GLY A 100 0.20 12.54 3.22
C GLY A 100 -0.29 13.78 2.46
N ASP A 101 0.65 14.66 2.14
CA ASP A 101 0.44 15.81 1.26
C ASP A 101 0.62 15.42 -0.21
N GLU A 102 0.64 16.41 -1.11
CA GLU A 102 0.76 16.18 -2.56
C GLU A 102 2.09 15.51 -2.95
N GLU A 103 3.18 15.88 -2.29
CA GLU A 103 4.50 15.28 -2.51
C GLU A 103 4.50 13.82 -2.03
N ALA A 104 4.04 13.60 -0.78
CA ALA A 104 3.89 12.26 -0.22
C ALA A 104 2.98 11.38 -1.09
N ARG A 105 1.90 11.93 -1.65
CA ARG A 105 0.99 11.22 -2.56
C ARG A 105 1.73 10.72 -3.80
N SER A 106 2.52 11.59 -4.43
CA SER A 106 3.28 11.26 -5.64
C SER A 106 4.36 10.21 -5.36
N LEU A 107 5.16 10.42 -4.32
CA LEU A 107 6.22 9.48 -3.90
C LEU A 107 5.65 8.13 -3.49
N THR A 108 4.50 8.11 -2.81
CA THR A 108 3.86 6.87 -2.38
C THR A 108 3.36 6.07 -3.59
N ALA A 109 2.75 6.73 -4.58
CA ALA A 109 2.29 6.06 -5.79
C ALA A 109 3.45 5.45 -6.59
N GLU A 110 4.57 6.16 -6.72
CA GLU A 110 5.78 5.67 -7.38
C GLU A 110 6.42 4.50 -6.64
N TRP A 111 6.61 4.64 -5.33
CA TRP A 111 7.18 3.58 -4.50
C TRP A 111 6.30 2.33 -4.52
N PHE A 112 4.98 2.49 -4.37
CA PHE A 112 4.04 1.39 -4.46
C PHE A 112 4.12 0.67 -5.80
N ALA A 113 4.15 1.41 -6.91
CA ALA A 113 4.29 0.83 -8.25
C ALA A 113 5.58 0.01 -8.39
N ALA A 114 6.70 0.56 -7.89
CA ALA A 114 7.97 -0.16 -7.87
C ALA A 114 7.87 -1.47 -7.06
N MET A 115 7.15 -1.48 -5.94
CA MET A 115 6.99 -2.69 -5.11
C MET A 115 6.02 -3.71 -5.73
N ALA A 116 4.90 -3.25 -6.29
CA ALA A 116 3.80 -4.11 -6.71
C ALA A 116 3.96 -4.72 -8.11
N ASP A 117 4.65 -4.04 -9.04
CA ASP A 117 4.55 -4.35 -10.47
C ASP A 117 5.83 -4.88 -11.14
N ASP A 118 6.93 -5.01 -10.41
CA ASP A 118 8.14 -5.71 -10.91
C ASP A 118 8.00 -7.24 -10.87
N GLN A 119 6.85 -7.76 -10.44
CA GLN A 119 6.52 -9.19 -10.49
C GLN A 119 6.17 -9.69 -11.90
N GLN A 120 6.03 -8.79 -12.89
CA GLN A 120 5.77 -9.16 -14.29
C GLN A 120 7.02 -9.29 -15.17
N ALA A 121 8.20 -8.89 -14.69
CA ALA A 121 9.44 -8.95 -15.48
C ALA A 121 10.22 -10.28 -15.35
N ALA A 122 9.78 -11.19 -14.47
CA ALA A 122 10.46 -12.46 -14.19
C ALA A 122 9.67 -13.72 -14.64
N GLY A 123 8.67 -13.55 -15.51
CA GLY A 123 7.88 -14.62 -16.10
C GLY A 123 8.22 -14.90 -17.56
#